data_AF-A0A8S2RGW8-F1
#
_entry.id   AF-A0A8S2RGW8-F1
#
_cell.length_a   1.000
_cell.length_b   1.000
_cell.length_c   1.000
_cell.angle_alpha   90.00
_cell.angle_beta   90.00
_cell.angle_gamma   90.00
#
_symmetry.space_group_name_H-M   'P 1'
#
loop_
_entity.id
_entity.type
_entity.pdbx_description
1 polymer ?
#
loop_
_entity_poly.entity_id
_entity_poly.type
_entity_poly.pdbx_seq_one_letter_code
_entity_poly.pdbx_strand_id
1 'polypeptide(L)'
;MLSILVGLSLGFALSLACLPIMSVCENPLSLFSEPFSSSFNSHFGNGTLSFSDRFDPFRILSRESRSVVDVTLVDYGSKDYEPQIHSPTLELNSNNKSFSTSTQSSNTSKVTRPRYIADELGIREKVLVAVLTEPHRLNTFAFFINQTLQDYVNRLLFFIDEDVQDFPRSMQVIAVHDKRAYLKPFYVLKYLAEKMIKLYDWFVLLPDNTYIRGFKLNEFLNHISISQDLYMGQAFDDVHAVYCYFGSGIILSGTVLRKILDEIDWCTNNAYSQDLTDNIGRCVLKAAKLPCTNTASNYKYTAYVNYRFEFDADIDRLSKNEDFNQTLTVHPINDLETMLKLQKYFNQVELDEMTTSIAEYEENIEELSCYAPEGCGNIPWPVGVPPPFKPPTRFDVLRWDFFNETHIYLKTDNDVISPMNGDDYEDVHEVIDHALEQLQKKYSFSLNLKKLLNGYRQFDPTRGTHYIMDLLLADQDQIEYTKRVELMRPLDSEDVEKIILQSSLWKILDIRVRSVWM
;
A
#
# COMPACT_ATOMS: atom_id res chain seq x y z
N MET A 1 -33.05 62.05 25.23
CA MET A 1 -31.72 62.71 25.26
C MET A 1 -30.93 62.46 26.55
N LEU A 2 -31.37 61.61 27.49
CA LEU A 2 -30.55 61.21 28.66
C LEU A 2 -30.01 59.77 28.56
N SER A 3 -30.67 58.88 27.80
CA SER A 3 -30.31 57.46 27.72
C SER A 3 -29.11 57.14 26.82
N ILE A 4 -28.79 58.02 25.86
CA ILE A 4 -27.67 57.82 24.92
C ILE A 4 -26.35 58.26 25.56
N LEU A 5 -26.38 59.24 26.48
CA LEU A 5 -25.19 59.72 27.18
C LEU A 5 -24.67 58.74 28.25
N VAL A 6 -25.56 57.94 28.85
CA VAL A 6 -25.19 56.93 29.86
C VAL A 6 -24.58 55.68 29.21
N GLY A 7 -24.96 55.35 27.97
CA GLY A 7 -24.39 54.23 27.22
C GLY A 7 -22.95 54.49 26.75
N LEU A 8 -22.65 55.72 26.32
CA LEU A 8 -21.30 56.10 25.87
C LEU A 8 -20.30 56.26 27.02
N SER A 9 -20.74 56.65 28.21
CA SER A 9 -19.86 56.77 29.38
C SER A 9 -19.50 55.41 29.99
N LEU A 10 -20.40 54.42 29.96
CA LEU A 10 -20.08 53.06 30.42
C LEU A 10 -19.13 52.32 29.46
N GLY A 11 -19.26 52.54 28.15
CA GLY A 11 -18.38 51.92 27.15
C GLY A 11 -16.94 52.42 27.20
N PHE A 12 -16.73 53.71 27.48
CA PHE A 12 -15.39 54.28 27.64
C PHE A 12 -14.72 53.89 28.97
N ALA A 13 -15.49 53.72 30.05
CA ALA A 13 -14.96 53.32 31.35
C ALA A 13 -14.47 51.85 31.38
N LEU A 14 -15.13 50.95 30.64
CA LEU A 14 -14.72 49.54 30.53
C LEU A 14 -13.51 49.34 29.60
N SER A 15 -13.32 50.21 28.60
CA SER A 15 -12.15 50.15 27.70
C SER A 15 -10.86 50.66 28.33
N LEU A 16 -10.93 51.50 29.37
CA LEU A 16 -9.76 52.06 30.08
C LEU A 16 -9.29 51.19 31.27
N ALA A 17 -10.08 50.18 31.66
CA ALA A 17 -9.75 49.27 32.77
C ALA A 17 -8.95 48.03 32.34
N CYS A 18 -8.66 47.84 31.04
CA CYS A 18 -8.04 46.61 30.52
C CYS A 18 -6.62 46.73 29.96
N LEU A 19 -5.94 47.86 30.10
CA LEU A 19 -4.50 48.01 29.81
C LEU A 19 -3.96 49.13 30.72
N PRO A 20 -2.87 48.97 31.51
CA PRO A 20 -1.62 48.29 31.13
C PRO A 20 -0.93 47.44 32.24
N ILE A 21 -0.30 46.34 31.85
CA ILE A 21 0.95 45.87 32.51
C ILE A 21 1.93 45.56 31.38
N MET A 22 2.57 46.61 30.88
CA MET A 22 3.83 46.52 30.13
C MET A 22 4.76 47.60 30.65
N SER A 23 5.84 47.16 31.30
CA SER A 23 7.20 47.71 31.27
C SER A 23 7.95 47.04 32.43
N VAL A 24 9.04 46.32 32.17
CA VAL A 24 10.45 46.71 32.50
C VAL A 24 11.14 45.33 32.66
N CYS A 25 12.34 44.97 32.22
CA CYS A 25 13.43 45.53 31.43
C CYS A 25 14.33 44.33 30.98
N GLU A 26 15.22 44.61 30.02
CA GLU A 26 16.61 44.12 29.94
C GLU A 26 16.93 42.62 29.72
N ASN A 27 17.57 42.36 28.57
CA ASN A 27 18.54 41.27 28.41
C ASN A 27 19.72 41.49 29.39
N PRO A 28 20.26 40.41 29.98
CA PRO A 28 21.59 39.98 29.54
C PRO A 28 21.79 38.45 29.47
N LEU A 29 22.60 38.05 28.48
CA LEU A 29 23.63 37.00 28.50
C LEU A 29 23.49 35.75 29.41
N SER A 30 23.55 34.61 28.70
CA SER A 30 24.36 33.40 28.94
C SER A 30 23.89 32.27 29.88
N LEU A 31 24.34 31.05 29.50
CA LEU A 31 24.21 29.69 30.09
C LEU A 31 22.93 28.94 29.66
N PHE A 32 22.94 27.87 28.85
CA PHE A 32 23.89 26.75 28.67
C PHE A 32 23.79 26.23 27.22
N SER A 33 24.85 26.33 26.41
CA SER A 33 25.81 25.25 26.07
C SER A 33 25.24 24.15 25.14
N GLU A 34 25.51 24.34 23.85
CA GLU A 34 25.97 23.30 22.90
C GLU A 34 27.12 22.44 23.51
N PRO A 35 27.47 21.23 22.99
CA PRO A 35 27.84 21.08 21.58
C PRO A 35 27.55 19.72 20.91
N PHE A 36 27.34 19.76 19.59
CA PHE A 36 28.07 18.86 18.70
C PHE A 36 28.40 19.61 17.41
N SER A 37 29.67 20.00 17.30
CA SER A 37 30.32 20.48 16.10
C SER A 37 31.17 19.37 15.48
N SER A 38 31.05 19.16 14.17
CA SER A 38 32.20 19.05 13.24
C SER A 38 31.60 19.09 11.82
N SER A 39 31.68 20.22 11.12
CA SER A 39 32.78 20.63 10.23
C SER A 39 33.10 19.60 9.12
N PHE A 40 32.46 19.76 7.97
CA PHE A 40 33.10 19.47 6.69
C PHE A 40 32.87 20.66 5.75
N ASN A 41 33.89 21.51 5.65
CA ASN A 41 34.05 22.43 4.54
C ASN A 41 34.58 21.64 3.35
N SER A 42 33.84 21.63 2.24
CA SER A 42 34.45 21.46 0.93
C SER A 42 33.97 22.59 0.01
N HIS A 43 34.95 23.28 -0.56
CA HIS A 43 34.77 24.33 -1.55
C HIS A 43 34.22 23.74 -2.84
N PHE A 44 33.07 24.23 -3.30
CA PHE A 44 32.73 24.19 -4.73
C PHE A 44 31.95 25.43 -5.16
N GLY A 45 32.56 26.21 -6.06
CA GLY A 45 31.95 26.83 -7.23
C GLY A 45 30.81 27.84 -7.04
N ASN A 46 31.12 29.11 -7.31
CA ASN A 46 30.14 30.15 -7.64
C ASN A 46 29.26 29.73 -8.83
N GLY A 47 27.98 29.49 -8.57
CA GLY A 47 26.92 29.39 -9.57
C GLY A 47 25.67 30.09 -9.03
N THR A 48 25.28 31.20 -9.65
CA THR A 48 24.06 31.92 -9.33
C THR A 48 22.87 31.15 -9.91
N LEU A 49 22.02 30.58 -9.05
CA LEU A 49 20.72 30.02 -9.43
C LEU A 49 19.65 30.65 -8.55
N SER A 50 18.71 31.33 -9.20
CA SER A 50 17.56 31.99 -8.56
C SER A 50 16.67 30.96 -7.88
N PHE A 51 16.54 31.08 -6.56
CA PHE A 51 15.69 30.24 -5.75
C PHE A 51 14.23 30.70 -5.85
N SER A 52 13.43 29.98 -6.63
CA SER A 52 11.97 30.04 -6.56
C SER A 52 11.41 28.61 -6.56
N ASP A 53 11.81 27.80 -5.59
CA ASP A 53 11.18 26.51 -5.34
C ASP A 53 9.99 26.70 -4.39
N ARG A 54 8.81 26.83 -5.00
CA ARG A 54 7.53 26.59 -4.33
C ARG A 54 7.44 25.07 -4.14
N PHE A 55 7.33 24.63 -2.90
CA PHE A 55 7.19 23.22 -2.50
C PHE A 55 6.12 22.52 -3.35
N ASP A 56 6.51 21.51 -4.13
CA ASP A 56 5.60 20.68 -4.92
C ASP A 56 5.35 19.35 -4.17
N PRO A 57 4.19 19.18 -3.53
CA PRO A 57 3.87 17.98 -2.74
C PRO A 57 3.77 16.70 -3.59
N PHE A 58 3.69 16.81 -4.92
CA PHE A 58 3.62 15.64 -5.81
C PHE A 58 4.99 15.04 -6.13
N ARG A 59 6.09 15.74 -5.83
CA ARG A 59 7.45 15.22 -6.09
C ARG A 59 7.79 13.98 -5.23
N ILE A 60 7.11 13.83 -4.09
CA ILE A 60 7.25 12.67 -3.19
C ILE A 60 6.40 11.48 -3.69
N LEU A 61 5.31 11.75 -4.41
CA LEU A 61 4.43 10.73 -5.00
C LEU A 61 4.84 10.35 -6.42
N SER A 62 5.62 11.21 -7.09
CA SER A 62 6.26 10.89 -8.35
C SER A 62 7.42 9.94 -8.07
N ARG A 63 7.12 8.66 -7.92
CA ARG A 63 8.10 7.64 -8.29
C ARG A 63 8.37 7.90 -9.77
N GLU A 64 9.64 8.10 -10.15
CA GLU A 64 10.02 8.10 -11.56
C GLU A 64 9.34 6.89 -12.17
N SER A 65 8.38 7.15 -13.06
CA SER A 65 7.81 6.10 -13.87
C SER A 65 9.02 5.44 -14.50
N ARG A 66 9.34 4.21 -14.11
CA ARG A 66 10.04 3.31 -15.02
C ARG A 66 9.25 3.47 -16.30
N SER A 67 9.86 4.10 -17.30
CA SER A 67 9.37 3.94 -18.65
C SER A 67 9.38 2.43 -18.82
N VAL A 68 8.20 1.83 -18.79
CA VAL A 68 7.98 0.65 -19.60
C VAL A 68 8.36 1.16 -20.98
N VAL A 69 9.61 0.91 -21.33
CA VAL A 69 10.12 1.10 -22.68
C VAL A 69 9.02 0.55 -23.57
N ASP A 70 8.63 1.33 -24.58
CA ASP A 70 7.81 0.86 -25.68
C ASP A 70 8.35 -0.48 -26.15
N VAL A 71 7.86 -1.57 -25.55
CA VAL A 71 7.83 -2.86 -26.21
C VAL A 71 6.66 -2.69 -27.15
N THR A 72 6.94 -1.98 -28.24
CA THR A 72 6.45 -2.40 -29.54
C THR A 72 6.59 -3.90 -29.54
N LEU A 73 5.45 -4.60 -29.47
CA LEU A 73 5.39 -6.04 -29.64
C LEU A 73 5.93 -6.29 -31.05
N VAL A 74 7.25 -6.43 -31.14
CA VAL A 74 7.93 -6.97 -32.29
C VAL A 74 7.42 -8.39 -32.38
N ASP A 75 6.68 -8.61 -33.46
CA ASP A 75 6.19 -9.87 -33.97
C ASP A 75 7.32 -10.91 -34.02
N TYR A 76 7.57 -11.58 -32.89
CA TYR A 76 8.27 -12.86 -32.87
C TYR A 76 7.23 -13.96 -33.12
N GLY A 77 6.65 -13.93 -34.33
CA GLY A 77 6.04 -15.09 -34.95
C GLY A 77 7.11 -16.14 -35.24
N SER A 78 7.58 -16.81 -34.19
CA SER A 78 8.31 -18.06 -34.30
C SER A 78 7.35 -19.15 -34.77
N LYS A 79 7.46 -19.44 -36.07
CA LYS A 79 7.16 -20.70 -36.77
C LYS A 79 6.67 -21.84 -35.86
N ASP A 80 5.43 -22.24 -36.12
CA ASP A 80 4.92 -23.62 -36.16
C ASP A 80 5.57 -24.63 -35.20
N TYR A 81 4.97 -24.75 -34.01
CA TYR A 81 4.96 -26.03 -33.31
C TYR A 81 3.58 -26.28 -32.72
N GLU A 82 2.64 -26.70 -33.57
CA GLU A 82 1.45 -27.43 -33.12
C GLU A 82 1.84 -28.89 -32.88
N PRO A 83 1.67 -29.44 -31.67
CA PRO A 83 1.78 -30.88 -31.47
C PRO A 83 0.59 -31.57 -32.14
N GLN A 84 0.85 -32.28 -33.25
CA GLN A 84 -0.15 -33.12 -33.89
C GLN A 84 -0.46 -34.33 -33.00
N ILE A 85 -1.68 -34.37 -32.46
CA ILE A 85 -2.23 -35.58 -31.85
C ILE A 85 -2.74 -36.47 -32.99
N HIS A 86 -1.93 -37.45 -33.40
CA HIS A 86 -2.40 -38.48 -34.32
C HIS A 86 -3.35 -39.43 -33.57
N SER A 87 -4.64 -39.36 -33.89
CA SER A 87 -5.57 -40.45 -33.60
C SER A 87 -5.33 -41.61 -34.59
N PRO A 88 -5.38 -42.88 -34.15
CA PRO A 88 -5.18 -44.00 -35.04
C PRO A 88 -6.37 -44.11 -36.00
N THR A 89 -6.11 -43.89 -37.29
CA THR A 89 -7.07 -44.02 -38.37
C THR A 89 -7.18 -45.50 -38.78
N LEU A 90 -8.37 -46.07 -38.60
CA LEU A 90 -8.75 -47.32 -39.24
C LEU A 90 -8.98 -47.05 -40.73
N GLU A 91 -8.14 -47.63 -41.57
CA GLU A 91 -8.26 -47.55 -43.03
C GLU A 91 -9.48 -48.37 -43.51
N LEU A 92 -10.44 -47.70 -44.16
CA LEU A 92 -11.32 -48.35 -45.12
C LEU A 92 -11.32 -47.54 -46.43
N ASN A 93 -10.67 -48.13 -47.43
CA ASN A 93 -10.60 -47.61 -48.80
C ASN A 93 -11.92 -47.83 -49.55
N SER A 94 -12.44 -46.77 -50.19
CA SER A 94 -13.33 -46.87 -51.37
C SER A 94 -13.54 -45.51 -52.06
N ASN A 95 -12.64 -45.18 -52.98
CA ASN A 95 -12.82 -44.62 -54.33
C ASN A 95 -14.07 -43.77 -54.71
N ASN A 96 -13.74 -42.58 -55.26
CA ASN A 96 -14.29 -41.94 -56.47
C ASN A 96 -15.68 -41.29 -56.44
N LYS A 97 -15.73 -39.94 -56.41
CA LYS A 97 -15.94 -39.07 -57.60
C LYS A 97 -16.30 -37.63 -57.20
N SER A 98 -15.72 -36.70 -57.95
CA SER A 98 -16.01 -35.26 -57.99
C SER A 98 -17.48 -34.94 -58.23
N PHE A 99 -18.05 -34.05 -57.42
CA PHE A 99 -19.20 -33.24 -57.82
C PHE A 99 -19.08 -31.81 -57.29
N SER A 100 -19.28 -30.87 -58.20
CA SER A 100 -19.21 -29.43 -58.04
C SER A 100 -20.19 -28.90 -56.99
N THR A 101 -19.67 -28.13 -56.04
CA THR A 101 -20.41 -27.46 -54.97
C THR A 101 -21.24 -26.29 -55.52
N SER A 102 -22.56 -26.45 -55.54
CA SER A 102 -23.50 -25.32 -55.63
C SER A 102 -23.64 -24.68 -54.25
N THR A 103 -23.40 -23.38 -54.21
CA THR A 103 -23.59 -22.43 -53.11
C THR A 103 -24.86 -22.64 -52.28
N GLN A 104 -24.67 -22.92 -50.99
CA GLN A 104 -25.57 -22.49 -49.93
C GLN A 104 -24.71 -21.95 -48.78
N SER A 105 -24.70 -20.64 -48.60
CA SER A 105 -24.08 -20.01 -47.43
C SER A 105 -24.96 -20.30 -46.22
N SER A 106 -24.60 -21.30 -45.42
CA SER A 106 -25.08 -21.40 -44.06
C SER A 106 -24.47 -20.24 -43.27
N ASN A 107 -25.32 -19.42 -42.66
CA ASN A 107 -24.92 -18.46 -41.64
C ASN A 107 -24.40 -19.23 -40.42
N THR A 108 -23.17 -19.70 -40.49
CA THR A 108 -22.45 -20.13 -39.29
C THR A 108 -22.04 -18.86 -38.57
N SER A 109 -22.75 -18.55 -37.47
CA SER A 109 -22.26 -17.59 -36.48
C SER A 109 -20.80 -17.92 -36.20
N LYS A 110 -19.88 -17.03 -36.59
CA LYS A 110 -18.47 -17.20 -36.26
C LYS A 110 -18.40 -17.40 -34.75
N VAL A 111 -18.02 -18.60 -34.34
CA VAL A 111 -17.72 -18.89 -32.94
C VAL A 111 -16.46 -18.09 -32.65
N THR A 112 -16.63 -16.91 -32.09
CA THR A 112 -15.51 -16.08 -31.63
C THR A 112 -14.97 -16.76 -30.39
N ARG A 113 -13.94 -17.58 -30.57
CA ARG A 113 -13.25 -18.21 -29.45
C ARG A 113 -12.51 -17.13 -28.67
N PRO A 114 -12.67 -17.05 -27.33
CA PRO A 114 -11.93 -16.08 -26.54
C PRO A 114 -10.43 -16.29 -26.70
N ARG A 115 -9.67 -15.19 -26.74
CA ARG A 115 -8.22 -15.23 -26.92
C ARG A 115 -7.50 -15.76 -25.67
N TYR A 116 -8.13 -15.65 -24.50
CA TYR A 116 -7.57 -16.03 -23.21
C TYR A 116 -8.42 -17.10 -22.53
N ILE A 117 -7.74 -18.05 -21.87
CA ILE A 117 -8.37 -19.12 -21.09
C ILE A 117 -9.23 -18.53 -19.96
N ALA A 118 -8.82 -17.40 -19.38
CA ALA A 118 -9.60 -16.69 -18.36
C ALA A 118 -11.00 -16.32 -18.85
N ASP A 119 -11.13 -15.86 -20.10
CA ASP A 119 -12.42 -15.50 -20.69
C ASP A 119 -13.27 -16.74 -21.00
N GLU A 120 -12.66 -17.87 -21.40
CA GLU A 120 -13.35 -19.16 -21.59
C GLU A 120 -13.88 -19.72 -20.26
N LEU A 121 -13.12 -19.53 -19.17
CA LEU A 121 -13.49 -19.94 -17.82
C LEU A 121 -14.41 -18.93 -17.12
N GLY A 122 -14.66 -17.77 -17.73
CA GLY A 122 -15.42 -16.68 -17.11
C GLY A 122 -14.78 -16.13 -15.84
N ILE A 123 -13.45 -16.22 -15.73
CA ILE A 123 -12.68 -15.67 -14.61
C ILE A 123 -12.77 -14.14 -14.69
N ARG A 124 -13.30 -13.55 -13.64
CA ARG A 124 -13.43 -12.11 -13.49
C ARG A 124 -12.33 -11.57 -12.60
N GLU A 125 -11.92 -10.35 -12.90
CA GLU A 125 -11.18 -9.53 -11.95
C GLU A 125 -12.10 -9.16 -10.78
N LYS A 126 -11.52 -8.89 -9.62
CA LYS A 126 -12.33 -8.78 -8.40
C LYS A 126 -13.03 -7.44 -8.31
N VAL A 127 -12.28 -6.34 -8.41
CA VAL A 127 -12.79 -5.02 -8.07
C VAL A 127 -12.48 -3.97 -9.13
N LEU A 128 -13.53 -3.23 -9.51
CA LEU A 128 -13.41 -1.98 -10.23
C LEU A 128 -13.85 -0.83 -9.34
N VAL A 129 -13.04 0.22 -9.31
CA VAL A 129 -13.32 1.45 -8.59
C VAL A 129 -13.62 2.58 -9.58
N ALA A 130 -14.79 3.19 -9.43
CA ALA A 130 -15.29 4.28 -10.25
C ALA A 130 -15.36 5.57 -9.41
N VAL A 131 -14.52 6.54 -9.75
CA VAL A 131 -14.41 7.81 -9.04
C VAL A 131 -15.15 8.89 -9.82
N LEU A 132 -16.10 9.56 -9.18
CA LEU A 132 -16.77 10.72 -9.74
C LEU A 132 -15.97 11.97 -9.34
N THR A 133 -15.42 12.67 -10.33
CA THR A 133 -14.55 13.83 -10.12
C THR A 133 -14.89 14.96 -11.09
N GLU A 134 -14.32 16.13 -10.83
CA GLU A 134 -14.44 17.30 -11.69
C GLU A 134 -13.12 17.55 -12.44
N PRO A 135 -13.17 18.16 -13.64
CA PRO A 135 -11.99 18.45 -14.44
C PRO A 135 -10.82 19.10 -13.70
N HIS A 136 -11.11 20.08 -12.84
CA HIS A 136 -10.08 20.84 -12.12
C HIS A 136 -9.46 20.07 -10.93
N ARG A 137 -10.06 18.94 -10.51
CA ARG A 137 -9.56 18.08 -9.43
C ARG A 137 -8.84 16.82 -9.93
N LEU A 138 -8.71 16.68 -11.25
CA LEU A 138 -8.01 15.56 -11.88
C LEU A 138 -6.53 15.48 -11.47
N ASN A 139 -5.82 16.60 -11.56
CA ASN A 139 -4.38 16.65 -11.26
C ASN A 139 -4.07 16.69 -9.75
N THR A 140 -5.09 16.74 -8.89
CA THR A 140 -4.93 16.79 -7.44
C THR A 140 -5.52 15.54 -6.77
N PHE A 141 -6.80 15.57 -6.44
CA PHE A 141 -7.49 14.49 -5.73
C PHE A 141 -7.54 13.20 -6.55
N ALA A 142 -7.91 13.28 -7.82
CA ALA A 142 -8.02 12.09 -8.65
C ALA A 142 -6.63 11.45 -8.88
N PHE A 143 -5.60 12.27 -9.14
CA PHE A 143 -4.23 11.78 -9.27
C PHE A 143 -3.75 11.08 -8.01
N PHE A 144 -4.01 11.66 -6.84
CA PHE A 144 -3.71 11.04 -5.56
C PHE A 144 -4.40 9.68 -5.42
N ILE A 145 -5.71 9.60 -5.65
CA ILE A 145 -6.47 8.35 -5.60
C ILE A 145 -5.91 7.32 -6.58
N ASN A 146 -5.49 7.74 -7.78
CA ASN A 146 -4.88 6.84 -8.74
C ASN A 146 -3.56 6.24 -8.22
N GLN A 147 -2.67 7.08 -7.70
CA GLN A 147 -1.38 6.60 -7.19
C GLN A 147 -1.54 5.68 -5.97
N THR A 148 -2.49 5.98 -5.08
CA THR A 148 -2.65 5.21 -3.84
C THR A 148 -3.46 3.93 -4.02
N LEU A 149 -4.40 3.87 -4.96
CA LEU A 149 -5.26 2.70 -5.14
C LEU A 149 -4.83 1.76 -6.28
N GLN A 150 -4.06 2.22 -7.27
CA GLN A 150 -3.75 1.41 -8.47
C GLN A 150 -3.14 0.04 -8.16
N ASP A 151 -2.40 -0.09 -7.06
CA ASP A 151 -1.74 -1.34 -6.67
C ASP A 151 -2.68 -2.31 -5.92
N TYR A 152 -3.79 -1.81 -5.38
CA TYR A 152 -4.73 -2.60 -4.57
C TYR A 152 -5.98 -3.03 -5.33
N VAL A 153 -6.28 -2.39 -6.47
CA VAL A 153 -7.52 -2.62 -7.21
C VAL A 153 -7.22 -2.96 -8.66
N ASN A 154 -8.04 -3.79 -9.29
CA ASN A 154 -7.77 -4.26 -10.65
C ASN A 154 -7.95 -3.15 -11.69
N ARG A 155 -8.89 -2.22 -11.44
CA ARG A 155 -9.19 -1.13 -12.37
C ARG A 155 -9.70 0.12 -11.67
N LEU A 156 -9.16 1.27 -12.07
CA LEU A 156 -9.63 2.61 -11.68
C LEU A 156 -10.15 3.35 -12.90
N LEU A 157 -11.36 3.91 -12.78
CA LEU A 157 -11.98 4.76 -13.80
C LEU A 157 -12.39 6.09 -13.17
N PHE A 158 -12.03 7.20 -13.82
CA PHE A 158 -12.38 8.55 -13.38
C PHE A 158 -13.42 9.13 -14.32
N PHE A 159 -14.55 9.56 -13.78
CA PHE A 159 -15.68 10.11 -14.54
C PHE A 159 -15.77 11.62 -14.36
N ILE A 160 -15.63 12.35 -15.46
CA ILE A 160 -15.67 13.83 -15.52
C ILE A 160 -16.82 14.35 -16.36
N ASP A 161 -17.13 15.64 -16.22
CA ASP A 161 -18.29 16.27 -16.87
C ASP A 161 -17.99 16.79 -18.29
N GLU A 162 -16.73 17.08 -18.58
CA GLU A 162 -16.29 17.72 -19.82
C GLU A 162 -15.01 17.07 -20.34
N ASP A 163 -14.79 17.11 -21.65
CA ASP A 163 -13.54 16.62 -22.23
C ASP A 163 -12.37 17.52 -21.81
N VAL A 164 -11.37 16.90 -21.20
CA VAL A 164 -10.09 17.54 -20.89
C VAL A 164 -8.98 16.70 -21.49
N GLN A 165 -7.99 17.35 -22.10
CA GLN A 165 -6.82 16.66 -22.67
C GLN A 165 -5.62 16.64 -21.71
N ASP A 166 -5.59 17.55 -20.73
CA ASP A 166 -4.51 17.68 -19.75
C ASP A 166 -4.79 16.83 -18.51
N PHE A 167 -4.49 15.54 -18.59
CA PHE A 167 -4.43 14.64 -17.44
C PHE A 167 -3.29 13.62 -17.57
N PRO A 168 -2.79 13.05 -16.46
CA PRO A 168 -1.68 12.09 -16.47
C PRO A 168 -2.00 10.84 -17.31
N ARG A 169 -1.08 10.42 -18.18
CA ARG A 169 -1.29 9.31 -19.12
C ARG A 169 -1.57 7.95 -18.45
N SER A 170 -1.22 7.79 -17.18
CA SER A 170 -1.51 6.56 -16.42
C SER A 170 -2.98 6.45 -16.01
N MET A 171 -3.74 7.54 -16.06
CA MET A 171 -5.13 7.58 -15.60
C MET A 171 -6.10 7.29 -16.74
N GLN A 172 -7.21 6.64 -16.41
CA GLN A 172 -8.29 6.37 -17.34
C GLN A 172 -9.48 7.25 -17.02
N VAL A 173 -9.70 8.21 -17.91
CA VAL A 173 -10.70 9.25 -17.74
C VAL A 173 -11.78 9.06 -18.78
N ILE A 174 -13.04 9.11 -18.33
CA ILE A 174 -14.23 8.98 -19.15
C ILE A 174 -15.06 10.24 -18.97
N ALA A 175 -15.28 10.98 -20.06
CA ALA A 175 -16.15 12.14 -20.04
C ALA A 175 -17.62 11.73 -20.18
N VAL A 176 -18.47 12.29 -19.32
CA VAL A 176 -19.92 12.15 -19.32
C VAL A 176 -20.50 13.48 -19.75
N HIS A 177 -20.91 13.57 -21.02
CA HIS A 177 -21.43 14.81 -21.61
C HIS A 177 -22.89 15.08 -21.19
N ASP A 178 -23.13 15.39 -19.92
CA ASP A 178 -24.42 15.93 -19.44
C ASP A 178 -24.20 17.04 -18.42
N LYS A 179 -24.86 18.18 -18.63
CA LYS A 179 -24.78 19.35 -17.73
C LYS A 179 -25.49 19.13 -16.39
N ARG A 180 -26.36 18.12 -16.31
CA ARG A 180 -27.14 17.81 -15.11
C ARG A 180 -26.33 16.89 -14.20
N ALA A 181 -25.65 17.48 -13.23
CA ALA A 181 -24.81 16.74 -12.27
C ALA A 181 -25.55 15.58 -11.58
N TYR A 182 -26.83 15.77 -11.23
CA TYR A 182 -27.65 14.74 -10.58
C TYR A 182 -27.92 13.50 -11.45
N LEU A 183 -27.74 13.57 -12.77
CA LEU A 183 -27.87 12.42 -13.68
C LEU A 183 -26.55 11.68 -13.91
N LYS A 184 -25.42 12.28 -13.54
CA LYS A 184 -24.07 11.70 -13.73
C LYS A 184 -23.97 10.27 -13.17
N PRO A 185 -24.46 9.94 -11.96
CA PRO A 185 -24.37 8.57 -11.46
C PRO A 185 -25.03 7.54 -12.37
N PHE A 186 -26.13 7.88 -13.06
CA PHE A 186 -26.81 6.93 -13.94
C PHE A 186 -26.04 6.66 -15.22
N TYR A 187 -25.36 7.67 -15.78
CA TYR A 187 -24.46 7.45 -16.91
C TYR A 187 -23.25 6.60 -16.52
N VAL A 188 -22.70 6.83 -15.33
CA VAL A 188 -21.62 6.01 -14.76
C VAL A 188 -22.10 4.56 -14.58
N LEU A 189 -23.23 4.35 -13.89
CA LEU A 189 -23.80 3.03 -13.67
C LEU A 189 -24.11 2.32 -14.99
N LYS A 190 -24.68 3.02 -15.97
CA LYS A 190 -24.93 2.49 -17.32
C LYS A 190 -23.63 2.06 -18.01
N TYR A 191 -22.59 2.90 -17.98
CA TYR A 191 -21.29 2.57 -18.56
C TYR A 191 -20.69 1.32 -17.91
N LEU A 192 -20.68 1.26 -16.58
CA LEU A 192 -20.17 0.10 -15.84
C LEU A 192 -20.97 -1.17 -16.17
N ALA A 193 -22.30 -1.07 -16.23
CA ALA A 193 -23.17 -2.20 -16.52
C ALA A 193 -23.00 -2.73 -17.96
N GLU A 194 -22.83 -1.84 -18.94
CA GLU A 194 -22.71 -2.24 -20.35
C GLU A 194 -21.30 -2.74 -20.70
N LYS A 195 -20.25 -2.13 -20.13
CA LYS A 195 -18.85 -2.37 -20.52
C LYS A 195 -18.07 -3.24 -19.55
N MET A 196 -18.33 -3.14 -18.25
CA MET A 196 -17.43 -3.67 -17.22
C MET A 196 -18.04 -4.86 -16.44
N ILE A 197 -19.36 -5.05 -16.47
CA ILE A 197 -20.10 -6.07 -15.69
C ILE A 197 -19.63 -7.52 -15.88
N LYS A 198 -19.05 -7.83 -17.05
CA LYS A 198 -18.56 -9.17 -17.38
C LYS A 198 -17.12 -9.41 -16.93
N LEU A 199 -16.39 -8.33 -16.66
CA LEU A 199 -14.97 -8.36 -16.34
C LEU A 199 -14.72 -8.30 -14.83
N TYR A 200 -15.64 -7.69 -14.07
CA TYR A 200 -15.47 -7.45 -12.64
C TYR A 200 -16.63 -8.01 -11.82
N ASP A 201 -16.34 -8.43 -10.58
CA ASP A 201 -17.36 -8.89 -9.64
C ASP A 201 -17.94 -7.77 -8.77
N TRP A 202 -17.07 -6.88 -8.28
CA TRP A 202 -17.40 -5.78 -7.40
C TRP A 202 -17.18 -4.42 -8.06
N PHE A 203 -18.14 -3.51 -7.85
CA PHE A 203 -18.11 -2.15 -8.36
C PHE A 203 -18.19 -1.18 -7.18
N VAL A 204 -17.10 -0.46 -6.92
CA VAL A 204 -17.03 0.57 -5.88
C VAL A 204 -17.23 1.93 -6.54
N LEU A 205 -18.20 2.71 -6.08
CA LEU A 205 -18.41 4.08 -6.55
C LEU A 205 -18.13 5.04 -5.40
N LEU A 206 -17.32 6.06 -5.64
CA LEU A 206 -16.99 7.10 -4.66
C LEU A 206 -16.82 8.46 -5.32
N PRO A 207 -17.02 9.56 -4.58
CA PRO A 207 -16.54 10.88 -5.00
C PRO A 207 -15.02 10.99 -4.78
N ASP A 208 -14.42 11.97 -5.43
CA ASP A 208 -12.99 12.30 -5.32
C ASP A 208 -12.57 12.95 -3.99
N ASN A 209 -13.52 13.45 -3.18
CA ASN A 209 -13.25 14.02 -1.85
C ASN A 209 -13.38 13.00 -0.70
N THR A 210 -13.27 11.71 -1.01
CA THR A 210 -13.31 10.62 -0.02
C THR A 210 -11.99 9.88 -0.03
N TYR A 211 -11.36 9.80 1.15
CA TYR A 211 -10.18 8.97 1.33
C TYR A 211 -10.63 7.52 1.55
N ILE A 212 -10.01 6.58 0.84
CA ILE A 212 -10.31 5.15 0.92
C ILE A 212 -9.01 4.36 1.08
N ARG A 213 -9.04 3.37 1.97
CA ARG A 213 -7.88 2.51 2.24
C ARG A 213 -7.85 1.36 1.27
N GLY A 214 -6.92 1.41 0.31
CA GLY A 214 -6.79 0.37 -0.73
C GLY A 214 -6.51 -1.02 -0.16
N PHE A 215 -5.59 -1.11 0.81
CA PHE A 215 -5.24 -2.37 1.47
C PHE A 215 -6.45 -3.03 2.13
N LYS A 216 -7.12 -2.32 3.06
CA LYS A 216 -8.33 -2.82 3.74
C LYS A 216 -9.49 -3.08 2.77
N LEU A 217 -9.64 -2.30 1.69
CA LEU A 217 -10.68 -2.54 0.68
C LEU A 217 -10.48 -3.90 -0.02
N ASN A 218 -9.25 -4.17 -0.45
CA ASN A 218 -8.92 -5.41 -1.14
C ASN A 218 -9.11 -6.62 -0.20
N GLU A 219 -8.58 -6.53 1.02
CA GLU A 219 -8.80 -7.54 2.07
C GLU A 219 -10.29 -7.80 2.30
N PHE A 220 -11.07 -6.74 2.52
CA PHE A 220 -12.51 -6.80 2.77
C PHE A 220 -13.26 -7.51 1.63
N LEU A 221 -13.03 -7.13 0.38
CA LEU A 221 -13.71 -7.71 -0.78
C LEU A 221 -13.26 -9.15 -1.08
N ASN A 222 -12.04 -9.53 -0.67
CA ASN A 222 -11.54 -10.90 -0.82
C ASN A 222 -12.27 -11.92 0.05
N HIS A 223 -12.88 -11.46 1.15
CA HIS A 223 -13.59 -12.33 2.09
C HIS A 223 -15.11 -12.42 1.84
N ILE A 224 -15.65 -11.63 0.91
CA ILE A 224 -17.09 -11.62 0.60
C ILE A 224 -17.39 -12.52 -0.60
N SER A 225 -18.40 -13.39 -0.46
CA SER A 225 -18.84 -14.27 -1.55
C SER A 225 -19.54 -13.49 -2.66
N ILE A 226 -19.13 -13.73 -3.91
CA ILE A 226 -19.66 -13.10 -5.14
C ILE A 226 -21.13 -13.46 -5.42
N SER A 227 -21.65 -14.54 -4.83
CA SER A 227 -22.97 -15.09 -5.14
C SER A 227 -24.16 -14.29 -4.59
N GLN A 228 -23.92 -13.21 -3.84
CA GLN A 228 -24.97 -12.44 -3.18
C GLN A 228 -25.22 -11.11 -3.90
N ASP A 229 -26.49 -10.74 -4.03
CA ASP A 229 -26.83 -9.37 -4.42
C ASP A 229 -26.49 -8.43 -3.27
N LEU A 230 -25.55 -7.52 -3.50
CA LEU A 230 -25.03 -6.65 -2.45
C LEU A 230 -25.15 -5.18 -2.86
N TYR A 231 -25.76 -4.40 -1.99
CA TYR A 231 -25.74 -2.94 -2.01
C TYR A 231 -25.28 -2.46 -0.64
N MET A 232 -24.02 -2.03 -0.57
CA MET A 232 -23.32 -1.83 0.69
C MET A 232 -22.67 -0.45 0.78
N GLY A 233 -22.63 0.08 1.99
CA GLY A 233 -22.02 1.36 2.34
C GLY A 233 -22.45 1.79 3.74
N GLN A 234 -22.11 3.02 4.12
CA GLN A 234 -22.59 3.60 5.37
C GLN A 234 -23.98 4.20 5.14
N ALA A 235 -24.99 3.76 5.89
CA ALA A 235 -26.26 4.47 5.98
C ALA A 235 -26.12 5.70 6.89
N PHE A 236 -26.94 6.73 6.69
CA PHE A 236 -27.05 7.82 7.66
C PHE A 236 -27.49 7.28 9.02
N ASP A 237 -27.12 7.96 10.12
CA ASP A 237 -27.48 7.61 11.50
C ASP A 237 -28.99 7.78 11.83
N ASP A 238 -29.85 7.70 10.81
CA ASP A 238 -31.30 7.63 10.96
C ASP A 238 -31.72 6.16 10.88
N VAL A 239 -32.53 5.72 11.85
CA VAL A 239 -33.09 4.36 11.93
C VAL A 239 -33.91 4.01 10.69
N HIS A 240 -34.36 5.01 9.92
CA HIS A 240 -35.10 4.85 8.67
C HIS A 240 -34.27 5.10 7.40
N ALA A 241 -32.95 5.27 7.50
CA ALA A 241 -32.09 5.45 6.33
C ALA A 241 -32.02 4.14 5.51
N VAL A 242 -32.71 4.13 4.37
CA VAL A 242 -32.73 2.97 3.45
C VAL A 242 -31.58 3.03 2.44
N TYR A 243 -30.90 4.18 2.30
CA TYR A 243 -29.91 4.43 1.25
C TYR A 243 -28.50 4.53 1.83
N CYS A 244 -27.52 3.99 1.10
CA CYS A 244 -26.12 4.13 1.43
C CYS A 244 -25.65 5.53 1.01
N TYR A 245 -25.04 6.24 1.95
CA TYR A 245 -24.52 7.58 1.74
C TYR A 245 -23.40 7.57 0.70
N PHE A 246 -23.64 8.21 -0.44
CA PHE A 246 -22.70 8.21 -1.57
C PHE A 246 -21.35 8.84 -1.19
N GLY A 247 -21.34 9.84 -0.31
CA GLY A 247 -20.11 10.47 0.16
C GLY A 247 -19.16 9.48 0.84
N SER A 248 -19.69 8.48 1.54
CA SER A 248 -18.85 7.43 2.16
C SER A 248 -18.33 6.37 1.17
N GLY A 249 -18.74 6.42 -0.10
CA GLY A 249 -18.53 5.35 -1.05
C GLY A 249 -19.56 4.22 -0.92
N ILE A 250 -19.88 3.59 -2.05
CA ILE A 250 -20.84 2.48 -2.12
C ILE A 250 -20.24 1.31 -2.89
N ILE A 251 -20.61 0.09 -2.51
CA ILE A 251 -20.23 -1.16 -3.15
C ILE A 251 -21.47 -1.80 -3.75
N LEU A 252 -21.39 -2.17 -5.03
CA LEU A 252 -22.42 -2.86 -5.78
C LEU A 252 -21.88 -4.18 -6.31
N SER A 253 -22.67 -5.25 -6.17
CA SER A 253 -22.39 -6.49 -6.89
C SER A 253 -22.71 -6.34 -8.39
N GLY A 254 -22.02 -7.09 -9.24
CA GLY A 254 -22.35 -7.13 -10.67
C GLY A 254 -23.80 -7.55 -10.96
N THR A 255 -24.44 -8.34 -10.10
CA THR A 255 -25.85 -8.71 -10.26
C THR A 255 -26.80 -7.55 -9.99
N VAL A 256 -26.53 -6.72 -8.98
CA VAL A 256 -27.29 -5.50 -8.68
C VAL A 256 -27.16 -4.50 -9.82
N LEU A 257 -25.94 -4.32 -10.35
CA LEU A 257 -25.68 -3.42 -11.46
C LEU A 257 -26.46 -3.82 -12.74
N ARG A 258 -26.64 -5.13 -12.98
CA ARG A 258 -27.49 -5.64 -14.08
C ARG A 258 -28.95 -5.23 -13.92
N LYS A 259 -29.50 -5.42 -12.72
CA LYS A 259 -30.90 -5.05 -12.42
C LYS A 259 -31.11 -3.54 -12.56
N ILE A 260 -30.12 -2.74 -12.15
CA ILE A 260 -30.15 -1.28 -12.35
C ILE A 260 -30.20 -0.93 -13.83
N LEU A 261 -29.42 -1.62 -14.68
CA LEU A 261 -29.44 -1.39 -16.12
C LEU A 261 -30.82 -1.66 -16.74
N ASP A 262 -31.50 -2.73 -16.30
CA ASP A 262 -32.84 -3.08 -16.78
C ASP A 262 -33.89 -1.98 -16.47
N GLU A 263 -33.70 -1.22 -15.39
CA GLU A 263 -34.60 -0.15 -14.94
C GLU A 263 -33.99 1.26 -15.10
N ILE A 264 -32.92 1.41 -15.89
CA ILE A 264 -32.14 2.66 -15.94
C ILE A 264 -32.98 3.85 -16.42
N ASP A 265 -33.91 3.61 -17.36
CA ASP A 265 -34.82 4.64 -17.88
C ASP A 265 -35.75 5.17 -16.77
N TRP A 266 -36.23 4.29 -15.89
CA TRP A 266 -37.00 4.70 -14.74
C TRP A 266 -36.14 5.54 -13.79
N CYS A 267 -34.90 5.11 -13.53
CA CYS A 267 -33.98 5.82 -12.64
C CYS A 267 -33.67 7.23 -13.14
N THR A 268 -33.38 7.40 -14.43
CA THR A 268 -33.11 8.73 -15.01
C THR A 268 -34.33 9.65 -15.00
N ASN A 269 -35.54 9.11 -15.20
CA ASN A 269 -36.77 9.91 -15.22
C ASN A 269 -37.28 10.27 -13.81
N ASN A 270 -36.85 9.54 -12.77
CA ASN A 270 -37.24 9.77 -11.37
C ASN A 270 -36.12 10.36 -10.52
N ALA A 271 -35.07 10.89 -11.16
CA ALA A 271 -33.99 11.61 -10.52
C ALA A 271 -34.35 13.09 -10.36
N TYR A 272 -34.61 13.52 -9.12
CA TYR A 272 -35.02 14.89 -8.81
C TYR A 272 -34.26 15.52 -7.65
N SER A 273 -33.56 14.73 -6.84
CA SER A 273 -32.74 15.26 -5.75
C SER A 273 -31.43 15.81 -6.31
N GLN A 274 -30.88 16.84 -5.67
CA GLN A 274 -29.49 17.25 -5.92
C GLN A 274 -28.51 16.32 -5.19
N ASP A 275 -28.98 15.61 -4.16
CA ASP A 275 -28.19 14.60 -3.48
C ASP A 275 -28.14 13.31 -4.31
N LEU A 276 -26.93 12.90 -4.66
CA LEU A 276 -26.69 11.68 -5.42
C LEU A 276 -27.08 10.42 -4.62
N THR A 277 -27.00 10.48 -3.29
CA THR A 277 -27.41 9.41 -2.36
C THR A 277 -28.87 9.03 -2.59
N ASP A 278 -29.77 10.02 -2.63
CA ASP A 278 -31.20 9.80 -2.84
C ASP A 278 -31.49 9.18 -4.20
N ASN A 279 -30.85 9.71 -5.25
CA ASN A 279 -31.09 9.29 -6.62
C ASN A 279 -30.60 7.85 -6.85
N ILE A 280 -29.39 7.52 -6.39
CA ILE A 280 -28.84 6.16 -6.47
C ILE A 280 -29.67 5.21 -5.60
N GLY A 281 -29.94 5.59 -4.35
CA GLY A 281 -30.68 4.76 -3.40
C GLY A 281 -32.08 4.39 -3.90
N ARG A 282 -32.84 5.34 -4.44
CA ARG A 282 -34.16 5.09 -5.05
C ARG A 282 -34.07 4.13 -6.23
N CYS A 283 -33.06 4.29 -7.07
CA CYS A 283 -32.84 3.43 -8.22
C CYS A 283 -32.54 1.99 -7.79
N VAL A 284 -31.62 1.80 -6.85
CA VAL A 284 -31.27 0.47 -6.31
C VAL A 284 -32.48 -0.18 -5.64
N LEU A 285 -33.24 0.58 -4.84
CA LEU A 285 -34.43 0.07 -4.16
C LEU A 285 -35.52 -0.36 -5.17
N LYS A 286 -35.70 0.40 -6.26
CA LYS A 286 -36.63 0.04 -7.34
C LYS A 286 -36.18 -1.21 -8.10
N ALA A 287 -34.91 -1.24 -8.51
CA ALA A 287 -34.35 -2.24 -9.41
C ALA A 287 -34.06 -3.58 -8.70
N ALA A 288 -33.35 -3.52 -7.58
CA ALA A 288 -32.87 -4.70 -6.85
C ALA A 288 -33.71 -5.05 -5.62
N LYS A 289 -34.56 -4.13 -5.12
CA LYS A 289 -35.35 -4.29 -3.89
C LYS A 289 -34.49 -4.55 -2.65
N LEU A 290 -33.30 -3.95 -2.62
CA LEU A 290 -32.35 -4.08 -1.52
C LEU A 290 -32.27 -2.75 -0.74
N PRO A 291 -32.35 -2.78 0.60
CA PRO A 291 -31.94 -1.64 1.42
C PRO A 291 -30.41 -1.56 1.48
N CYS A 292 -29.89 -0.43 1.95
CA CYS A 292 -28.48 -0.30 2.29
C CYS A 292 -28.08 -1.26 3.42
N THR A 293 -26.98 -1.99 3.24
CA THR A 293 -26.38 -2.83 4.29
C THR A 293 -24.98 -2.37 4.62
N ASN A 294 -24.65 -2.22 5.91
CA ASN A 294 -23.29 -1.95 6.36
C ASN A 294 -22.53 -3.22 6.78
N THR A 295 -23.17 -4.39 6.75
CA THR A 295 -22.55 -5.68 7.09
C THR A 295 -22.80 -6.70 5.99
N ALA A 296 -21.78 -7.48 5.66
CA ALA A 296 -21.88 -8.64 4.79
C ALA A 296 -21.09 -9.79 5.41
N SER A 297 -21.76 -10.91 5.65
CA SER A 297 -21.21 -12.02 6.42
C SER A 297 -20.74 -11.55 7.81
N ASN A 298 -19.43 -11.54 8.06
CA ASN A 298 -18.82 -11.08 9.32
C ASN A 298 -18.04 -9.76 9.17
N TYR A 299 -18.06 -9.16 7.99
CA TYR A 299 -17.30 -7.94 7.70
C TYR A 299 -18.24 -6.73 7.69
N LYS A 300 -17.79 -5.65 8.33
CA LYS A 300 -18.55 -4.39 8.46
C LYS A 300 -17.89 -3.31 7.62
N TYR A 301 -18.69 -2.67 6.76
CA TYR A 301 -18.33 -1.43 6.10
C TYR A 301 -18.44 -0.29 7.10
N THR A 302 -17.30 0.32 7.44
CA THR A 302 -17.19 1.41 8.41
C THR A 302 -16.68 2.66 7.71
N ALA A 303 -17.45 3.74 7.81
CA ALA A 303 -17.03 5.04 7.30
C ALA A 303 -16.99 6.07 8.42
N TYR A 304 -15.93 6.88 8.44
CA TYR A 304 -15.87 8.06 9.29
C TYR A 304 -16.42 9.25 8.52
N VAL A 305 -17.58 9.76 8.94
CA VAL A 305 -18.25 10.91 8.31
C VAL A 305 -18.28 12.09 9.27
N ASN A 306 -17.47 13.13 9.00
CA ASN A 306 -17.45 14.35 9.80
C ASN A 306 -17.10 15.58 8.95
N TYR A 307 -18.08 16.46 8.74
CA TYR A 307 -17.93 17.70 7.94
C TYR A 307 -17.00 18.75 8.56
N ARG A 308 -16.63 18.60 9.84
CA ARG A 308 -15.70 19.50 10.55
C ARG A 308 -14.37 18.84 10.85
N PHE A 309 -14.06 17.74 10.17
CA PHE A 309 -12.82 17.01 10.37
C PHE A 309 -11.62 17.89 10.04
N GLU A 310 -10.70 18.01 11.00
CA GLU A 310 -9.41 18.67 10.83
C GLU A 310 -8.31 17.76 11.35
N PHE A 311 -7.42 17.33 10.46
CA PHE A 311 -6.44 16.27 10.79
C PHE A 311 -5.59 16.61 12.02
N ASP A 312 -4.98 17.79 12.04
CA ASP A 312 -4.02 18.16 13.10
C ASP A 312 -4.71 18.33 14.47
N ALA A 313 -6.01 18.63 14.50
CA ALA A 313 -6.77 18.79 15.74
C ALA A 313 -7.39 17.47 16.24
N ASP A 314 -7.85 16.62 15.32
CA ASP A 314 -8.64 15.42 15.66
C ASP A 314 -7.80 14.15 15.82
N ILE A 315 -6.63 14.05 15.16
CA ILE A 315 -5.89 12.78 15.04
C ILE A 315 -5.41 12.22 16.38
N ASP A 316 -5.01 13.07 17.33
CA ASP A 316 -4.55 12.65 18.67
C ASP A 316 -5.65 11.95 19.48
N ARG A 317 -6.91 12.32 19.24
CA ARG A 317 -8.08 11.68 19.86
C ARG A 317 -8.53 10.47 19.06
N LEU A 318 -8.55 10.58 17.73
CA LEU A 318 -9.04 9.53 16.84
C LEU A 318 -8.12 8.32 16.80
N SER A 319 -6.81 8.52 16.88
CA SER A 319 -5.83 7.43 16.87
C SER A 319 -5.95 6.46 18.04
N LYS A 320 -6.50 6.93 19.17
CA LYS A 320 -6.80 6.11 20.36
C LYS A 320 -8.12 5.35 20.22
N ASN A 321 -8.94 5.68 19.23
CA ASN A 321 -10.21 5.02 19.01
C ASN A 321 -10.05 3.87 18.01
N GLU A 322 -10.29 2.65 18.47
CA GLU A 322 -10.23 1.46 17.64
C GLU A 322 -11.23 1.51 16.48
N ASP A 323 -12.42 2.08 16.68
CA ASP A 323 -13.43 2.22 15.63
C ASP A 323 -12.90 3.02 14.43
N PHE A 324 -12.09 4.07 14.69
CA PHE A 324 -11.49 4.88 13.63
C PHE A 324 -10.40 4.10 12.89
N ASN A 325 -9.57 3.36 13.62
CA ASN A 325 -8.49 2.56 13.04
C ASN A 325 -9.02 1.40 12.17
N GLN A 326 -10.27 0.98 12.41
CA GLN A 326 -10.98 0.00 11.59
C GLN A 326 -11.81 0.61 10.46
N THR A 327 -11.84 1.95 10.29
CA THR A 327 -12.58 2.58 9.19
C THR A 327 -11.98 2.28 7.83
N LEU A 328 -12.84 2.07 6.83
CA LEU A 328 -12.47 1.86 5.43
C LEU A 328 -12.34 3.18 4.66
N THR A 329 -13.25 4.12 4.94
CA THR A 329 -13.32 5.41 4.24
C THR A 329 -13.47 6.58 5.20
N VAL A 330 -12.87 7.73 4.85
CA VAL A 330 -12.99 9.00 5.59
C VAL A 330 -13.54 10.07 4.65
N HIS A 331 -14.63 10.72 5.06
CA HIS A 331 -15.33 11.73 4.25
C HIS A 331 -15.96 12.84 5.12
N PRO A 332 -16.13 14.07 4.61
CA PRO A 332 -15.48 14.63 3.42
C PRO A 332 -14.06 15.11 3.72
N ILE A 333 -13.21 15.12 2.70
CA ILE A 333 -11.89 15.73 2.76
C ILE A 333 -11.87 16.99 1.91
N ASN A 334 -11.56 18.12 2.54
CA ASN A 334 -11.57 19.42 1.86
C ASN A 334 -10.25 19.72 1.14
N ASP A 335 -9.13 19.25 1.69
CA ASP A 335 -7.78 19.60 1.23
C ASP A 335 -6.95 18.36 0.90
N LEU A 336 -6.12 18.46 -0.14
CA LEU A 336 -5.21 17.37 -0.53
C LEU A 336 -4.16 17.07 0.54
N GLU A 337 -3.72 18.09 1.28
CA GLU A 337 -2.77 17.90 2.39
C GLU A 337 -3.33 16.94 3.45
N THR A 338 -4.62 17.09 3.78
CA THR A 338 -5.31 16.19 4.70
C THR A 338 -5.37 14.76 4.16
N MET A 339 -5.63 14.55 2.87
CA MET A 339 -5.57 13.21 2.26
C MET A 339 -4.18 12.57 2.38
N LEU A 340 -3.12 13.34 2.15
CA LEU A 340 -1.74 12.86 2.28
C LEU A 340 -1.38 12.49 3.72
N LYS A 341 -1.78 13.33 4.68
CA LYS A 341 -1.59 13.06 6.11
C LYS A 341 -2.35 11.80 6.54
N LEU A 342 -3.58 11.61 6.06
CA LEU A 342 -4.35 10.39 6.28
C LEU A 342 -3.68 9.15 5.67
N GLN A 343 -3.14 9.24 4.46
CA GLN A 343 -2.39 8.13 3.86
C GLN A 343 -1.19 7.72 4.71
N LYS A 344 -0.39 8.69 5.15
CA LYS A 344 0.76 8.43 6.01
C LYS A 344 0.32 7.76 7.32
N TYR A 345 -0.73 8.29 7.94
CA TYR A 345 -1.26 7.77 9.18
C TYR A 345 -1.75 6.32 9.04
N PHE A 346 -2.62 6.03 8.07
CA PHE A 346 -3.16 4.69 7.89
C PHE A 346 -2.11 3.68 7.40
N ASN A 347 -1.12 4.10 6.62
CA ASN A 347 0.02 3.25 6.28
C ASN A 347 0.80 2.83 7.53
N GLN A 348 0.98 3.75 8.49
CA GLN A 348 1.63 3.42 9.75
C GLN A 348 0.78 2.45 10.58
N VAL A 349 -0.53 2.69 10.69
CA VAL A 349 -1.45 1.77 11.38
C VAL A 349 -1.41 0.37 10.74
N GLU A 350 -1.45 0.28 9.41
CA GLU A 350 -1.39 -1.00 8.68
C GLU A 350 -0.04 -1.70 8.87
N LEU A 351 1.06 -0.96 8.88
CA LEU A 351 2.38 -1.50 9.15
C LEU A 351 2.49 -2.04 10.59
N ASP A 352 1.93 -1.34 11.58
CA ASP A 352 1.89 -1.78 12.97
C ASP A 352 0.99 -3.03 13.15
N GLU A 353 -0.17 -3.08 12.48
CA GLU A 353 -1.06 -4.25 12.42
C GLU A 353 -0.35 -5.47 11.79
N MET A 354 0.34 -5.27 10.66
CA MET A 354 1.08 -6.33 9.97
C MET A 354 2.27 -6.84 10.79
N THR A 355 3.05 -5.94 11.38
CA THR A 355 4.21 -6.34 12.20
C THR A 355 3.80 -7.14 13.44
N THR A 356 2.69 -6.76 14.07
CA THR A 356 2.10 -7.52 15.19
C THR A 356 1.63 -8.89 14.73
N SER A 357 0.93 -8.96 13.59
CA SER A 357 0.44 -10.23 13.02
C SER A 357 1.60 -11.16 12.64
N ILE A 358 2.69 -10.63 12.08
CA ILE A 358 3.90 -11.39 11.77
C ILE A 358 4.49 -12.00 13.05
N ALA A 359 4.66 -11.22 14.12
CA ALA A 359 5.19 -11.72 15.38
C ALA A 359 4.31 -12.82 15.99
N GLU A 360 2.98 -12.66 15.94
CA GLU A 360 2.03 -13.69 16.40
C GLU A 360 2.14 -14.97 15.55
N TYR A 361 2.27 -14.85 14.24
CA TYR A 361 2.45 -16.02 13.38
C TYR A 361 3.80 -16.71 13.60
N GLU A 362 4.87 -15.94 13.83
CA GLU A 362 6.18 -16.49 14.16
C GLU A 362 6.13 -17.31 15.45
N GLU A 363 5.55 -16.77 16.52
CA GLU A 363 5.35 -17.47 17.80
C GLU A 363 4.51 -18.75 17.61
N ASN A 364 3.37 -18.66 16.92
CA ASN A 364 2.51 -19.81 16.64
C ASN A 364 3.24 -20.90 15.84
N ILE A 365 4.09 -20.53 14.87
CA ILE A 365 4.88 -21.49 14.08
C ILE A 365 5.91 -22.19 14.98
N GLU A 366 6.58 -21.46 15.87
CA GLU A 366 7.53 -22.03 16.82
C GLU A 366 6.86 -23.04 17.76
N GLU A 367 5.70 -22.70 18.33
CA GLU A 367 4.94 -23.60 19.21
C GLU A 367 4.45 -24.86 18.48
N LEU A 368 3.90 -24.70 17.27
CA LEU A 368 3.33 -25.80 16.50
C LEU A 368 4.39 -26.77 15.97
N SER A 369 5.60 -26.29 15.74
CA SER A 369 6.69 -27.10 15.20
C SER A 369 7.03 -28.33 16.03
N CYS A 370 6.85 -28.26 17.35
CA CYS A 370 7.14 -29.37 18.24
C CYS A 370 6.19 -30.55 18.07
N TYR A 371 5.01 -30.31 17.50
CA TYR A 371 4.02 -31.34 17.15
C TYR A 371 4.21 -31.88 15.73
N ALA A 372 5.12 -31.32 14.94
CA ALA A 372 5.43 -31.83 13.61
C ALA A 372 6.13 -33.21 13.71
N PRO A 373 5.98 -34.09 12.71
CA PRO A 373 6.60 -35.42 12.71
C PRO A 373 8.13 -35.39 12.84
N GLU A 374 8.75 -34.29 12.42
CA GLU A 374 10.20 -34.08 12.44
C GLU A 374 10.68 -33.38 13.73
N GLY A 375 9.75 -33.07 14.65
CA GLY A 375 9.99 -32.42 15.94
C GLY A 375 10.40 -30.93 15.83
N CYS A 376 10.68 -30.31 16.98
CA CYS A 376 11.02 -28.87 17.08
C CYS A 376 12.29 -28.46 16.30
N GLY A 377 13.08 -29.42 15.80
CA GLY A 377 14.41 -29.17 15.24
C GLY A 377 14.45 -28.81 13.76
N ASN A 378 13.32 -28.92 13.04
CA ASN A 378 13.33 -28.74 11.58
C ASN A 378 12.82 -27.37 11.08
N ILE A 379 12.47 -26.45 11.98
CA ILE A 379 12.14 -25.09 11.54
C ILE A 379 13.43 -24.37 11.12
N PRO A 380 13.49 -23.79 9.92
CA PRO A 380 14.56 -22.87 9.60
C PRO A 380 14.49 -21.64 10.52
N TRP A 381 15.62 -21.26 11.10
CA TRP A 381 15.73 -20.02 11.87
C TRP A 381 16.43 -18.95 11.04
N PRO A 382 15.93 -17.71 10.97
CA PRO A 382 14.65 -17.21 11.50
C PRO A 382 13.42 -17.79 10.79
N VAL A 383 12.26 -17.74 11.46
CA VAL A 383 10.97 -18.15 10.89
C VAL A 383 10.66 -17.28 9.66
N GLY A 384 9.99 -17.84 8.66
CA GLY A 384 9.69 -17.14 7.40
C GLY A 384 10.85 -17.07 6.40
N VAL A 385 12.05 -17.54 6.78
CA VAL A 385 13.23 -17.55 5.91
C VAL A 385 13.49 -18.99 5.42
N PRO A 386 13.87 -19.19 4.14
CA PRO A 386 14.19 -20.51 3.65
C PRO A 386 15.33 -21.18 4.44
N PRO A 387 15.36 -22.53 4.50
CA PRO A 387 16.39 -23.27 5.22
C PRO A 387 17.78 -23.05 4.60
N PRO A 388 18.86 -23.18 5.41
CA PRO A 388 20.23 -23.01 4.92
C PRO A 388 20.53 -23.87 3.69
N PHE A 389 21.28 -23.29 2.74
CA PHE A 389 21.73 -24.01 1.56
C PHE A 389 22.49 -25.29 1.94
N LYS A 390 22.02 -26.43 1.42
CA LYS A 390 22.67 -27.73 1.59
C LYS A 390 23.53 -28.01 0.35
N PRO A 391 24.87 -27.98 0.46
CA PRO A 391 25.74 -28.13 -0.70
C PRO A 391 25.62 -29.54 -1.28
N PRO A 392 25.33 -29.69 -2.59
CA PRO A 392 25.20 -31.00 -3.22
C PRO A 392 26.55 -31.71 -3.31
N THR A 393 27.63 -30.94 -3.47
CA THR A 393 29.00 -31.46 -3.47
C THR A 393 29.89 -30.73 -2.49
N ARG A 394 31.04 -31.33 -2.16
CA ARG A 394 32.07 -30.71 -1.30
C ARG A 394 32.65 -29.40 -1.85
N PHE A 395 32.45 -29.11 -3.14
CA PHE A 395 32.96 -27.90 -3.79
C PHE A 395 31.98 -26.74 -3.71
N ASP A 396 30.72 -27.02 -3.37
CA ASP A 396 29.65 -26.01 -3.26
C ASP A 396 29.46 -25.51 -1.82
N VAL A 397 30.41 -25.83 -0.92
CA VAL A 397 30.34 -25.41 0.49
C VAL A 397 30.59 -23.91 0.57
N LEU A 398 29.60 -23.19 1.08
CA LEU A 398 29.70 -21.74 1.31
C LEU A 398 30.76 -21.46 2.38
N ARG A 399 31.68 -20.55 2.07
CA ARG A 399 32.78 -20.14 2.96
C ARG A 399 32.29 -19.25 4.10
N TRP A 400 32.92 -19.37 5.26
CA TRP A 400 32.82 -18.40 6.35
C TRP A 400 34.01 -17.45 6.28
N ASP A 401 33.75 -16.15 6.23
CA ASP A 401 34.76 -15.11 6.34
C ASP A 401 34.89 -14.72 7.81
N PHE A 402 36.11 -14.87 8.35
CA PHE A 402 36.41 -14.40 9.69
C PHE A 402 36.78 -12.92 9.65
N PHE A 403 36.26 -12.13 10.59
CA PHE A 403 36.56 -10.72 10.69
C PHE A 403 36.77 -10.28 12.14
N ASN A 404 37.56 -9.22 12.29
CA ASN A 404 37.66 -8.43 13.51
C ASN A 404 37.20 -6.99 13.21
N GLU A 405 37.34 -6.07 14.16
CA GLU A 405 36.91 -4.67 14.02
C GLU A 405 37.63 -3.89 12.89
N THR A 406 38.73 -4.43 12.36
CA THR A 406 39.67 -3.70 11.49
C THR A 406 39.99 -4.42 10.18
N HIS A 407 39.85 -5.74 10.12
CA HIS A 407 40.30 -6.58 9.02
C HIS A 407 39.35 -7.76 8.82
N ILE A 408 39.17 -8.13 7.56
CA ILE A 408 38.55 -9.37 7.13
C ILE A 408 39.67 -10.30 6.67
N TYR A 409 39.63 -11.52 7.17
CA TYR A 409 40.59 -12.54 6.83
C TYR A 409 40.04 -13.37 5.69
N LEU A 410 40.92 -13.70 4.74
CA LEU A 410 40.63 -14.69 3.71
C LEU A 410 39.41 -14.35 2.84
N LYS A 411 39.19 -13.05 2.57
CA LYS A 411 38.07 -12.55 1.76
C LYS A 411 38.10 -13.11 0.32
N THR A 412 39.29 -13.25 -0.24
CA THR A 412 39.52 -13.89 -1.54
C THR A 412 40.56 -15.00 -1.40
N ASP A 413 40.68 -15.87 -2.40
CA ASP A 413 41.70 -16.93 -2.38
C ASP A 413 43.13 -16.38 -2.50
N ASN A 414 43.29 -15.12 -2.89
CA ASN A 414 44.57 -14.46 -3.05
C ASN A 414 44.94 -13.58 -1.85
N ASP A 415 43.95 -13.09 -1.10
CA ASP A 415 44.15 -12.13 -0.02
C ASP A 415 43.98 -12.79 1.35
N VAL A 416 45.05 -12.85 2.14
CA VAL A 416 45.02 -13.41 3.49
C VAL A 416 44.40 -12.45 4.49
N ILE A 417 44.73 -11.15 4.38
CA ILE A 417 44.25 -10.09 5.27
C ILE A 417 43.86 -8.90 4.40
N SER A 418 42.61 -8.47 4.53
CA SER A 418 42.08 -7.28 3.87
C SER A 418 41.62 -6.28 4.93
N PRO A 419 42.03 -4.99 4.86
CA PRO A 419 41.50 -3.98 5.77
C PRO A 419 40.00 -3.82 5.54
N MET A 420 39.23 -3.69 6.62
CA MET A 420 37.79 -3.47 6.58
C MET A 420 37.52 -1.99 6.33
N ASN A 421 37.17 -1.64 5.09
CA ASN A 421 36.92 -0.27 4.65
C ASN A 421 35.65 -0.21 3.80
N GLY A 422 34.99 0.95 3.78
CA GLY A 422 33.78 1.19 2.98
C GLY A 422 32.60 0.34 3.45
N ASP A 423 31.88 -0.26 2.50
CA ASP A 423 30.65 -1.01 2.75
C ASP A 423 30.80 -2.14 3.78
N ASP A 424 31.93 -2.86 3.78
CA ASP A 424 32.18 -3.94 4.74
C ASP A 424 32.27 -3.41 6.20
N TYR A 425 32.81 -2.19 6.37
CA TYR A 425 32.93 -1.56 7.68
C TYR A 425 31.57 -1.07 8.18
N GLU A 426 30.82 -0.39 7.31
CA GLU A 426 29.47 0.10 7.60
C GLU A 426 28.53 -1.06 7.91
N ASP A 427 28.60 -2.14 7.11
CA ASP A 427 27.86 -3.37 7.32
C ASP A 427 28.06 -3.95 8.72
N VAL A 428 29.32 -4.18 9.10
CA VAL A 428 29.63 -4.79 10.40
C VAL A 428 29.23 -3.89 11.56
N HIS A 429 29.40 -2.56 11.45
CA HIS A 429 28.99 -1.64 12.51
C HIS A 429 27.46 -1.60 12.67
N GLU A 430 26.71 -1.58 11.56
CA GLU A 430 25.25 -1.67 11.60
C GLU A 430 24.78 -2.97 12.28
N VAL A 431 25.38 -4.11 11.93
CA VAL A 431 25.06 -5.42 12.53
C VAL A 431 25.38 -5.44 14.02
N ILE A 432 26.50 -4.83 14.43
CA ILE A 432 26.88 -4.70 15.84
C ILE A 432 25.91 -3.79 16.61
N ASP A 433 25.57 -2.63 16.07
CA ASP A 433 24.64 -1.68 16.69
C ASP A 433 23.25 -2.32 16.88
N HIS A 434 22.77 -3.04 15.86
CA HIS A 434 21.53 -3.79 15.95
C HIS A 434 21.61 -4.93 16.98
N ALA A 435 22.75 -5.63 17.05
CA ALA A 435 22.99 -6.64 18.08
C ALA A 435 22.91 -6.05 19.49
N LEU A 436 23.49 -4.87 19.72
CA LEU A 436 23.44 -4.19 21.01
C LEU A 436 22.02 -3.75 21.36
N GLU A 437 21.28 -3.14 20.42
CA GLU A 437 19.91 -2.68 20.65
C GLU A 437 19.01 -3.84 21.09
N GLN A 438 19.10 -4.98 20.40
CA GLN A 438 18.29 -6.17 20.73
C GLN A 438 18.74 -6.85 22.01
N LEU A 439 20.05 -6.88 22.31
CA LEU A 439 20.55 -7.37 23.60
C LEU A 439 20.05 -6.51 24.76
N GLN A 440 20.06 -5.18 24.60
CA GLN A 440 19.51 -4.25 25.58
C GLN A 440 18.01 -4.46 25.79
N LYS A 441 17.24 -4.64 24.70
CA LYS A 441 15.81 -4.99 24.77
C LYS A 441 15.56 -6.30 25.51
N LYS A 442 16.37 -7.33 25.25
CA LYS A 442 16.22 -8.66 25.85
C LYS A 442 16.54 -8.69 27.34
N TYR A 443 17.54 -7.94 27.76
CA TYR A 443 18.09 -8.01 29.12
C TYR A 443 17.68 -6.82 30.02
N SER A 444 17.07 -5.76 29.47
CA SER A 444 16.57 -4.59 30.20
C SER A 444 17.63 -3.80 30.99
N PHE A 445 18.92 -3.95 30.66
CA PHE A 445 20.03 -3.15 31.19
C PHE A 445 20.89 -2.56 30.07
N SER A 446 21.55 -1.43 30.36
CA SER A 446 22.38 -0.72 29.39
C SER A 446 23.71 -1.44 29.21
N LEU A 447 23.82 -2.22 28.14
CA LEU A 447 25.05 -2.89 27.72
C LEU A 447 25.86 -1.99 26.79
N ASN A 448 27.12 -1.75 27.11
CA ASN A 448 28.07 -1.11 26.21
C ASN A 448 29.01 -2.15 25.62
N LEU A 449 29.29 -2.04 24.31
CA LEU A 449 30.32 -2.85 23.68
C LEU A 449 31.70 -2.37 24.12
N LYS A 450 32.51 -3.26 24.70
CA LYS A 450 33.95 -3.01 24.90
C LYS A 450 34.74 -3.41 23.67
N LYS A 451 34.45 -4.58 23.11
CA LYS A 451 35.20 -5.14 21.99
C LYS A 451 34.43 -6.27 21.29
N LEU A 452 34.57 -6.36 19.96
CA LEU A 452 34.29 -7.57 19.20
C LEU A 452 35.47 -8.54 19.33
N LEU A 453 35.24 -9.71 19.93
CA LEU A 453 36.27 -10.74 20.08
C LEU A 453 36.49 -11.47 18.74
N ASN A 454 35.40 -12.00 18.17
CA ASN A 454 35.41 -12.76 16.92
C ASN A 454 34.15 -12.45 16.12
N GLY A 455 34.28 -12.26 14.81
CA GLY A 455 33.15 -12.20 13.88
C GLY A 455 33.30 -13.23 12.77
N TYR A 456 32.22 -13.88 12.41
CA TYR A 456 32.13 -14.76 11.26
C TYR A 456 30.93 -14.34 10.42
N ARG A 457 31.10 -14.22 9.11
CA ARG A 457 29.99 -14.00 8.16
C ARG A 457 29.96 -15.06 7.08
N GLN A 458 28.77 -15.44 6.64
CA GLN A 458 28.55 -16.35 5.53
C GLN A 458 27.42 -15.81 4.67
N PHE A 459 27.67 -15.64 3.37
CA PHE A 459 26.64 -15.25 2.41
C PHE A 459 26.01 -16.49 1.78
N ASP A 460 24.69 -16.62 1.92
CA ASP A 460 23.88 -17.65 1.28
C ASP A 460 22.95 -17.00 0.24
N PRO A 461 23.09 -17.32 -1.06
CA PRO A 461 22.30 -16.72 -2.13
C PRO A 461 20.78 -16.92 -1.99
N THR A 462 20.34 -17.90 -1.21
CA THR A 462 18.91 -18.22 -1.03
C THR A 462 18.27 -17.45 0.11
N ARG A 463 19.05 -17.00 1.09
CA ARG A 463 18.51 -16.41 2.32
C ARG A 463 19.18 -15.11 2.77
N GLY A 464 20.36 -14.77 2.25
CA GLY A 464 21.14 -13.59 2.63
C GLY A 464 22.35 -13.89 3.51
N THR A 465 22.77 -12.90 4.31
CA THR A 465 24.03 -12.98 5.07
C THR A 465 23.77 -13.39 6.51
N HIS A 466 24.48 -14.43 6.96
CA HIS A 466 24.47 -14.92 8.32
C HIS A 466 25.72 -14.45 9.06
N TYR A 467 25.54 -13.84 10.22
CA TYR A 467 26.61 -13.37 11.10
C TYR A 467 26.62 -14.15 12.42
N ILE A 468 27.82 -14.50 12.88
CA ILE A 468 28.06 -15.05 14.21
C ILE A 468 29.14 -14.20 14.86
N MET A 469 28.82 -13.54 15.97
CA MET A 469 29.74 -12.64 16.65
C MET A 469 29.86 -12.97 18.13
N ASP A 470 31.09 -12.92 18.63
CA ASP A 470 31.42 -12.99 20.05
C ASP A 470 31.70 -11.57 20.56
N LEU A 471 30.78 -11.03 21.34
CA LEU A 471 30.84 -9.66 21.86
C LEU A 471 31.29 -9.66 23.33
N LEU A 472 32.25 -8.79 23.65
CA LEU A 472 32.59 -8.45 25.03
C LEU A 472 31.83 -7.18 25.41
N LEU A 473 30.89 -7.35 26.32
CA LEU A 473 29.96 -6.33 26.78
C LEU A 473 30.29 -5.93 28.21
N ALA A 474 30.00 -4.69 28.59
CA ALA A 474 30.10 -4.23 29.95
C ALA A 474 28.84 -3.47 30.38
N ASP A 475 28.41 -3.73 31.60
CA ASP A 475 27.32 -2.99 32.24
C ASP A 475 27.84 -1.69 32.89
N GLN A 476 26.94 -0.88 33.47
CA GLN A 476 27.25 0.37 34.17
C GLN A 476 28.28 0.14 35.31
N ASP A 477 28.20 -1.02 35.97
CA ASP A 477 29.12 -1.43 37.04
C ASP A 477 30.46 -1.98 36.52
N GLN A 478 30.76 -1.83 35.22
CA GLN A 478 31.97 -2.34 34.56
C GLN A 478 32.16 -3.86 34.62
N ILE A 479 31.10 -4.60 34.96
CA ILE A 479 31.11 -6.07 34.93
C ILE A 479 31.11 -6.53 33.47
N GLU A 480 32.09 -7.36 33.12
CA GLU A 480 32.29 -7.84 31.76
C GLU A 480 31.52 -9.13 31.50
N TYR A 481 30.81 -9.18 30.37
CA TYR A 481 30.05 -10.33 29.91
C TYR A 481 30.48 -10.67 28.48
N THR A 482 30.78 -11.95 28.25
CA THR A 482 30.98 -12.45 26.88
C THR A 482 29.69 -13.08 26.38
N LYS A 483 29.21 -12.68 25.20
CA LYS A 483 28.00 -13.22 24.59
C LYS A 483 28.22 -13.53 23.12
N ARG A 484 27.78 -14.72 22.69
CA ARG A 484 27.68 -15.07 21.27
C ARG A 484 26.30 -14.72 20.75
N VAL A 485 26.27 -13.96 19.66
CA VAL A 485 25.05 -13.61 18.94
C VAL A 485 25.10 -14.16 17.52
N GLU A 486 24.01 -14.77 17.09
CA GLU A 486 23.76 -15.18 15.72
C GLU A 486 22.72 -14.21 15.14
N LEU A 487 23.01 -13.58 13.99
CA LEU A 487 22.10 -12.66 13.31
C LEU A 487 21.95 -13.05 11.84
N MET A 488 20.79 -12.78 11.27
CA MET A 488 20.54 -13.04 9.86
C MET A 488 19.98 -11.79 9.18
N ARG A 489 20.65 -11.38 8.09
CA ARG A 489 20.18 -10.33 7.18
C ARG A 489 19.59 -10.99 5.93
N PRO A 490 18.26 -10.90 5.69
CA PRO A 490 17.62 -11.45 4.50
C PRO A 490 18.06 -10.71 3.23
N LEU A 491 17.86 -11.34 2.08
CA LEU A 491 17.88 -10.66 0.78
C LEU A 491 16.49 -10.07 0.51
N ASP A 492 16.36 -8.74 0.41
CA ASP A 492 15.11 -8.12 -0.02
C ASP A 492 14.94 -8.19 -1.55
N SER A 493 13.69 -8.19 -2.01
CA SER A 493 13.37 -8.26 -3.45
C SER A 493 13.85 -7.05 -4.26
N GLU A 494 14.04 -5.89 -3.63
CA GLU A 494 14.69 -4.72 -4.25
C GLU A 494 16.21 -4.90 -4.38
N ASP A 495 16.81 -5.82 -3.61
CA ASP A 495 18.25 -5.98 -3.52
C ASP A 495 18.83 -6.87 -4.61
N VAL A 496 18.02 -7.74 -5.21
CA VAL A 496 18.45 -8.55 -6.35
C VAL A 496 18.87 -7.66 -7.54
N GLU A 497 18.25 -6.49 -7.70
CA GLU A 497 18.68 -5.45 -8.64
C GLU A 497 19.78 -4.53 -8.06
N LYS A 498 19.78 -4.23 -6.76
CA LYS A 498 20.81 -3.38 -6.09
C LYS A 498 22.15 -4.06 -5.82
N ILE A 499 22.28 -5.37 -6.01
CA ILE A 499 23.60 -6.04 -6.13
C ILE A 499 24.47 -5.38 -7.24
N ILE A 500 23.85 -4.57 -8.13
CA ILE A 500 24.51 -3.77 -9.16
C ILE A 500 24.79 -2.32 -8.72
N LEU A 501 24.11 -1.76 -7.71
CA LEU A 501 24.28 -0.36 -7.28
C LEU A 501 24.06 -0.19 -5.76
N GLN A 502 25.16 0.17 -5.08
CA GLN A 502 25.27 0.50 -3.65
C GLN A 502 24.22 1.52 -3.18
N SER A 503 23.33 1.14 -2.25
CA SER A 503 22.72 2.10 -1.32
C SER A 503 22.20 1.40 -0.06
N SER A 504 22.43 2.05 1.07
CA SER A 504 22.10 1.68 2.45
C SER A 504 20.63 1.84 2.78
N LEU A 505 19.96 0.74 3.11
CA LEU A 505 18.83 0.63 4.05
C LEU A 505 18.54 -0.86 4.20
N TRP A 506 19.14 -1.50 5.20
CA TRP A 506 19.00 -2.94 5.43
C TRP A 506 18.11 -3.20 6.65
N LYS A 507 17.29 -4.26 6.60
CA LYS A 507 16.51 -4.70 7.76
C LYS A 507 17.07 -6.03 8.27
N ILE A 508 17.59 -6.06 9.49
CA ILE A 508 18.00 -7.31 10.17
C ILE A 508 16.75 -7.92 10.80
N LEU A 509 16.52 -9.22 10.58
CA LEU A 509 15.25 -9.84 10.95
C LEU A 509 15.20 -10.30 12.40
N ASP A 510 16.24 -10.97 12.89
CA ASP A 510 16.18 -11.61 14.21
C ASP A 510 17.59 -11.91 14.78
N ILE A 511 17.67 -12.01 16.11
CA ILE A 511 18.89 -12.29 16.88
C ILE A 511 18.70 -13.47 17.80
N ARG A 512 19.49 -14.51 17.57
CA ARG A 512 19.60 -15.65 18.47
C ARG A 512 20.84 -15.49 19.35
N VAL A 513 20.60 -15.23 20.63
CA VAL A 513 21.66 -15.13 21.64
C VAL A 513 21.93 -16.50 22.24
N ARG A 514 23.16 -17.02 22.06
CA ARG A 514 23.62 -18.19 22.80
C ARG A 514 24.52 -17.73 23.95
N SER A 515 24.11 -18.03 25.17
CA SER A 515 24.98 -17.82 26.33
C SER A 515 26.11 -18.85 26.31
N VAL A 516 27.32 -18.40 25.95
CA VAL A 516 28.54 -19.14 26.26
C VAL A 516 28.98 -18.68 27.64
N TRP A 517 28.63 -19.46 28.67
CA TRP A 517 29.30 -19.34 29.96
C TRP A 517 30.69 -19.95 29.76
N MET A 518 31.73 -19.14 29.92
CA MET A 518 33.11 -19.61 30.00
C MET A 518 33.64 -19.38 31.40
#